data_AF-A0A1G9TQ30-F1
#
_entry.id   AF-A0A1G9TQ30-F1
#
_cell.length_a   1.000
_cell.length_b   1.000
_cell.length_c   1.000
_cell.angle_alpha   90.00
_cell.angle_beta   90.00
_cell.angle_gamma   90.00
#
_symmetry.space_group_name_H-M   'P 1'
#
loop_
_entity.id
_entity.type
_entity.pdbx_description
1 polymer ?
#
loop_
_entity_poly.entity_id
_entity_poly.type
_entity_poly.pdbx_seq_one_letter_code
_entity_poly.pdbx_strand_id
1 'polypeptide(L)'
;MNATQPHPHKTDLTVTHVLAELLERLEHSAVPVGAEQYRSVVLHLVSELGDVEPGVALGALLDTHPAAAELYENVNYQYAGLCRSALDASLAAEQQAKEAIEKAMKPSTPQTKEDPNHGKS
;
A
#
# COMPACT_ATOMS: atom_id res chain seq x y z
N MET A 1 -17.51 7.06 35.86
CA MET A 1 -16.26 6.95 35.09
C MET A 1 -16.14 5.49 34.68
N ASN A 2 -16.52 5.14 33.45
CA ASN A 2 -16.44 3.76 32.96
C ASN A 2 -15.08 3.58 32.27
N ALA A 3 -14.29 2.65 32.79
CA ALA A 3 -13.00 2.26 32.24
C ALA A 3 -13.23 1.48 30.93
N THR A 4 -12.71 2.02 29.83
CA THR A 4 -12.57 1.31 28.56
C THR A 4 -11.63 0.12 28.80
N GLN A 5 -12.16 -1.10 28.85
CA GLN A 5 -11.31 -2.28 28.91
C GLN A 5 -10.63 -2.47 27.54
N PRO A 6 -9.29 -2.56 27.47
CA PRO A 6 -8.61 -2.93 26.24
C PRO A 6 -8.94 -4.40 25.94
N HIS A 7 -9.58 -4.65 24.80
CA HIS A 7 -9.81 -6.02 24.34
C HIS A 7 -8.43 -6.61 24.00
N PRO A 8 -8.08 -7.80 24.52
CA PRO A 8 -6.81 -8.43 24.19
C PRO A 8 -6.81 -8.76 22.70
N HIS A 9 -5.96 -8.09 21.95
CA HIS A 9 -5.80 -8.37 20.54
C HIS A 9 -5.26 -9.79 20.33
N LYS A 10 -5.72 -10.44 19.26
CA LYS A 10 -5.41 -11.82 18.93
C LYS A 10 -4.11 -11.91 18.12
N THR A 11 -3.22 -12.82 18.51
CA THR A 11 -1.96 -13.11 17.81
C THR A 11 -2.09 -14.28 16.83
N ASP A 12 -3.13 -15.11 16.97
CA ASP A 12 -3.41 -16.23 16.07
C ASP A 12 -4.17 -15.74 14.82
N LEU A 13 -3.49 -15.78 13.67
CA LEU A 13 -4.01 -15.31 12.37
C LEU A 13 -4.70 -16.41 11.55
N THR A 14 -4.85 -17.62 12.07
CA THR A 14 -5.32 -18.77 11.27
C THR A 14 -6.69 -18.52 10.65
N VAL A 15 -7.64 -18.00 11.44
CA VAL A 15 -9.00 -17.70 10.96
C VAL A 15 -8.98 -16.54 9.95
N THR A 16 -8.23 -15.48 10.25
CA THR A 16 -8.05 -14.33 9.36
C THR A 16 -7.48 -14.76 8.01
N HIS A 17 -6.50 -15.67 8.01
CA HIS A 17 -5.89 -16.21 6.79
C HIS A 17 -6.90 -16.99 5.96
N VAL A 18 -7.66 -17.89 6.59
CA VAL A 18 -8.68 -18.68 5.89
C VAL A 18 -9.76 -17.79 5.27
N LEU A 19 -10.19 -16.74 5.99
CA LEU A 19 -11.18 -15.78 5.48
C LEU A 19 -10.62 -14.89 4.37
N ALA A 20 -9.34 -14.50 4.44
CA ALA A 20 -8.67 -13.75 3.39
C ALA A 20 -8.57 -14.56 2.10
N GLU A 21 -8.08 -15.80 2.17
CA GLU A 21 -8.05 -16.74 1.03
C GLU A 21 -9.45 -16.99 0.46
N LEU A 22 -10.46 -17.12 1.33
CA LEU A 22 -11.83 -17.28 0.88
C LEU A 22 -12.31 -16.04 0.11
N LEU A 23 -12.04 -14.83 0.61
CA LEU A 23 -12.40 -13.59 -0.08
C LEU A 23 -11.72 -13.49 -1.45
N GLU A 24 -10.42 -13.79 -1.54
CA GLU A 24 -9.69 -13.82 -2.83
C GLU A 24 -10.38 -14.71 -3.85
N ARG A 25 -10.79 -15.91 -3.42
CA ARG A 25 -11.47 -16.87 -4.29
C ARG A 25 -12.85 -16.38 -4.73
N LEU A 26 -13.56 -15.62 -3.88
CA LEU A 26 -14.84 -15.04 -4.24
C LEU A 26 -14.67 -13.89 -5.25
N GLU A 27 -13.68 -13.01 -5.04
CA GLU A 27 -13.35 -11.90 -5.95
C GLU A 27 -12.93 -12.40 -7.34
N HIS A 28 -12.17 -13.49 -7.40
CA HIS A 28 -11.70 -14.10 -8.65
C HIS A 28 -12.65 -15.16 -9.24
N SER A 29 -13.84 -15.33 -8.66
CA SER A 29 -14.78 -16.36 -9.11
C SER A 29 -15.32 -16.05 -10.51
N ALA A 30 -15.16 -17.00 -11.44
CA ALA A 30 -15.76 -16.93 -12.77
C ALA A 30 -17.29 -17.16 -12.77
N VAL A 31 -17.84 -17.64 -11.64
CA VAL A 31 -19.28 -17.89 -11.46
C VAL A 31 -19.84 -16.83 -10.50
N PRO A 32 -21.07 -16.32 -10.73
CA PRO A 32 -21.70 -15.36 -9.84
C PRO A 32 -21.78 -15.89 -8.40
N VAL A 33 -21.24 -15.13 -7.45
CA VAL A 33 -21.34 -15.39 -6.02
C VAL A 33 -22.61 -14.75 -5.47
N GLY A 34 -23.31 -15.46 -4.59
CA GLY A 34 -24.49 -14.90 -3.93
C GLY A 34 -24.12 -13.72 -3.03
N ALA A 35 -24.84 -12.60 -3.15
CA ALA A 35 -24.55 -11.37 -2.43
C ALA A 35 -24.51 -11.55 -0.89
N GLU A 36 -25.40 -12.38 -0.34
CA GLU A 36 -25.42 -12.67 1.10
C GLU A 36 -24.18 -13.44 1.56
N GLN A 37 -23.72 -14.41 0.76
CA GLN A 37 -22.51 -15.17 1.06
C GLN A 37 -21.28 -14.26 1.05
N TYR A 38 -21.16 -13.44 0.01
CA TYR A 38 -20.10 -12.46 -0.10
C TYR A 38 -20.08 -11.53 1.10
N ARG A 39 -21.23 -10.92 1.42
CA ARG A 39 -21.39 -10.03 2.56
C ARG A 39 -21.04 -10.71 3.88
N SER A 40 -21.42 -11.97 4.07
CA SER A 40 -21.10 -12.71 5.30
C SER A 40 -19.59 -12.93 5.47
N VAL A 41 -18.87 -13.23 4.39
CA VAL A 41 -17.40 -13.40 4.43
C VAL A 41 -16.73 -12.07 4.75
N VAL A 42 -17.13 -11.00 4.04
CA VAL A 42 -16.62 -9.64 4.27
C VAL A 42 -16.81 -9.21 5.72
N LEU A 43 -18.02 -9.31 6.26
CA LEU A 43 -18.31 -8.87 7.63
C LEU A 43 -17.51 -9.67 8.69
N HIS A 44 -17.33 -10.97 8.47
CA HIS A 44 -16.54 -11.79 9.38
C HIS A 44 -15.06 -11.42 9.29
N LEU A 45 -14.53 -11.24 8.09
CA LEU A 45 -13.15 -10.83 7.90
C LEU A 45 -12.87 -9.45 8.52
N VAL A 46 -13.79 -8.49 8.37
CA VAL A 46 -13.70 -7.17 9.03
C VAL A 46 -13.60 -7.32 10.55
N SER A 47 -14.43 -8.19 11.15
CA SER A 47 -14.40 -8.44 12.59
C SER A 47 -13.05 -9.00 13.03
N GLU A 48 -12.57 -10.05 12.36
CA GLU A 48 -11.27 -10.66 12.71
C GLU A 48 -10.12 -9.68 12.53
N LEU A 49 -10.12 -8.87 11.46
CA LEU A 49 -9.08 -7.86 11.23
C LEU A 49 -9.08 -6.74 12.28
N GLY A 50 -10.23 -6.41 12.87
CA GLY A 50 -10.34 -5.43 13.96
C GLY A 50 -9.70 -5.91 15.27
N ASP A 51 -9.69 -7.23 15.48
CA ASP A 51 -9.17 -7.85 16.71
C ASP A 51 -7.69 -8.25 16.63
N VAL A 52 -7.09 -8.22 15.44
CA VAL A 52 -5.68 -8.60 15.24
C VAL A 52 -4.73 -7.47 15.64
N GLU A 53 -3.64 -7.82 16.33
CA GLU A 53 -2.54 -6.88 16.60
C GLU A 53 -1.88 -6.41 15.29
N PRO A 54 -1.74 -5.08 15.07
CA PRO A 54 -0.92 -4.57 13.98
C PRO A 54 0.53 -5.05 14.11
N GLY A 55 1.11 -5.54 13.02
CA GLY A 55 2.49 -6.02 13.03
C GLY A 55 2.91 -6.73 11.76
N VAL A 56 4.15 -7.25 11.77
CA VAL A 56 4.78 -7.90 10.61
C VAL A 56 3.96 -9.07 10.08
N ALA A 57 3.37 -9.88 10.97
CA ALA A 57 2.57 -11.04 10.58
C ALA A 57 1.28 -10.65 9.86
N LEU A 58 0.59 -9.61 10.34
CA LEU A 58 -0.58 -9.05 9.65
C LEU A 58 -0.18 -8.43 8.31
N GLY A 59 0.93 -7.69 8.26
CA GLY A 59 1.47 -7.14 7.02
C GLY A 59 1.70 -8.21 5.96
N ALA A 60 2.40 -9.29 6.31
CA ALA A 60 2.68 -10.40 5.40
C ALA A 60 1.41 -11.10 4.90
N LEU A 61 0.40 -11.28 5.76
CA LEU A 61 -0.90 -11.82 5.36
C LEU A 61 -1.55 -10.93 4.31
N LEU A 62 -1.62 -9.63 4.58
CA LEU A 62 -2.29 -8.70 3.69
C LEU A 62 -1.50 -8.49 2.38
N ASP A 63 -0.18 -8.63 2.38
CA ASP A 63 0.64 -8.56 1.15
C ASP A 63 0.43 -9.78 0.24
N THR A 64 -0.02 -10.90 0.81
CA THR A 64 -0.36 -12.12 0.07
C THR A 64 -1.79 -12.10 -0.49
N HIS A 65 -2.70 -11.34 0.14
CA HIS A 65 -4.13 -11.32 -0.17
C HIS A 65 -4.61 -9.87 -0.48
N PRO A 66 -4.52 -9.42 -1.74
CA PRO A 66 -4.92 -8.08 -2.18
C PRO A 66 -6.35 -7.67 -1.79
N ALA A 67 -7.35 -8.53 -1.92
CA ALA A 67 -8.73 -8.22 -1.56
C ALA A 67 -8.90 -7.96 -0.06
N ALA A 68 -8.19 -8.74 0.78
CA ALA A 68 -8.16 -8.51 2.22
C ALA A 68 -7.41 -7.22 2.58
N ALA A 69 -6.36 -6.88 1.82
CA ALA A 69 -5.64 -5.62 1.95
C ALA A 69 -6.53 -4.41 1.70
N GLU A 70 -7.24 -4.39 0.57
CA GLU A 70 -8.15 -3.30 0.22
C GLU A 70 -9.26 -3.14 1.26
N LEU A 71 -9.83 -4.24 1.74
CA LEU A 71 -10.85 -4.22 2.78
C LEU A 71 -10.31 -3.69 4.11
N TYR A 72 -9.10 -4.10 4.52
CA TYR A 72 -8.43 -3.57 5.71
C TYR A 72 -8.19 -2.06 5.60
N GLU A 73 -7.71 -1.60 4.45
CA GLU A 73 -7.49 -0.17 4.17
C GLU A 73 -8.79 0.62 4.22
N ASN A 74 -9.86 0.12 3.59
CA ASN A 74 -11.17 0.78 3.56
C ASN A 74 -11.76 0.94 4.96
N VAL A 75 -11.64 -0.08 5.82
CA VAL A 75 -12.12 -0.02 7.21
C VAL A 75 -11.28 0.96 8.04
N ASN A 76 -9.97 0.99 7.80
CA ASN A 76 -9.03 1.85 8.53
C ASN A 76 -8.76 3.18 7.83
N TYR A 77 -9.61 3.58 6.89
CA TYR A 77 -9.41 4.77 6.05
C TYR A 77 -9.11 6.04 6.88
N GLN A 78 -9.80 6.19 8.01
CA GLN A 78 -9.62 7.31 8.94
C GLN A 78 -8.23 7.38 9.61
N TYR A 79 -7.51 6.26 9.67
CA TYR A 79 -6.19 6.15 10.31
C TYR A 79 -5.04 6.01 9.31
N ALA A 80 -5.29 5.37 8.16
CA ALA A 80 -4.23 4.90 7.26
C ALA A 80 -4.02 5.72 5.99
N GLY A 81 -4.95 6.61 5.59
CA GLY A 81 -4.77 7.46 4.41
C GLY A 81 -4.37 6.71 3.12
N LEU A 82 -5.35 6.18 2.39
CA LEU A 82 -5.28 5.62 1.01
C LEU A 82 -4.22 4.56 0.62
N CYS A 83 -3.12 4.34 1.34
CA CYS A 83 -2.12 3.36 0.89
C CYS A 83 -1.38 2.65 2.05
N ARG A 84 -1.57 1.33 2.18
CA ARG A 84 -0.50 0.43 2.66
C ARG A 84 0.53 0.15 1.56
N SER A 85 0.18 0.45 0.29
CA SER A 85 1.11 0.44 -0.84
C SER A 85 2.25 1.44 -0.62
N ALA A 86 3.47 1.00 -0.97
CA ALA A 86 4.71 1.47 -0.36
C ALA A 86 4.84 2.99 -0.39
N LEU A 87 4.63 3.62 0.77
CA LEU A 87 5.08 4.97 1.04
C LEU A 87 6.51 5.16 0.51
N ASP A 88 7.37 4.16 0.74
CA ASP A 88 8.75 4.14 0.25
C ASP A 88 8.85 4.16 -1.29
N ALA A 89 8.01 3.43 -2.02
CA ALA A 89 8.02 3.48 -3.48
C ALA A 89 7.47 4.81 -4.02
N SER A 90 6.44 5.35 -3.37
CA SER A 90 5.87 6.65 -3.71
C SER A 90 6.85 7.80 -3.44
N LEU A 91 7.54 7.75 -2.29
CA LEU A 91 8.54 8.73 -1.87
C LEU A 91 9.82 8.60 -2.71
N ALA A 92 10.23 7.39 -3.05
CA ALA A 92 11.32 7.16 -4.00
C ALA A 92 10.99 7.69 -5.41
N ALA A 93 9.75 7.48 -5.89
CA ALA A 93 9.30 8.03 -7.17
C ALA A 93 9.26 9.57 -7.15
N GLU A 94 8.77 10.17 -6.06
CA GLU A 94 8.80 11.63 -5.86
C GLU A 94 10.23 12.18 -5.90
N GLN A 95 11.14 11.55 -5.16
CA GLN A 95 12.54 11.93 -5.10
C GLN A 95 13.21 11.83 -6.48
N GLN A 96 12.98 10.74 -7.22
CA GLN A 96 13.48 10.56 -8.59
C GLN A 96 12.92 11.60 -9.55
N ALA A 97 11.63 11.92 -9.46
CA ALA A 97 11.00 12.95 -10.28
C ALA A 97 11.61 14.33 -10.03
N LYS A 98 11.83 14.69 -8.75
CA LYS A 98 12.49 15.93 -8.36
C LYS A 98 13.89 16.03 -8.95
N GLU A 99 14.70 14.98 -8.84
CA GLU A 99 16.06 14.93 -9.39
C GLU A 99 16.08 15.08 -10.92
N ALA A 100 15.15 14.45 -11.61
CA ALA A 100 15.01 14.56 -13.06
C ALA A 100 14.67 15.99 -13.50
N ILE A 101 13.74 16.65 -12.79
CA ILE A 101 13.37 18.04 -13.04
C ILE A 101 14.55 18.98 -12.77
N GLU A 102 15.24 18.83 -11.63
CA GLU A 102 16.42 19.64 -11.30
C GLU A 102 17.53 19.51 -12.36
N LYS A 103 17.75 18.30 -12.87
CA LYS A 103 18.72 18.05 -13.94
C LYS A 103 18.32 18.72 -15.25
N ALA A 104 17.04 18.70 -15.61
CA ALA A 104 16.52 19.37 -16.80
C ALA A 104 16.56 20.90 -16.70
N MET A 105 16.42 21.44 -15.49
CA MET A 105 16.47 22.89 -15.23
C MET A 105 17.90 23.46 -15.21
N LYS A 106 18.93 22.62 -15.03
CA LYS A 106 20.33 23.08 -15.13
C LYS A 106 20.61 23.50 -16.57
N PRO A 107 21.00 24.75 -16.84
CA PRO A 107 21.36 25.18 -18.19
C PRO A 107 22.52 24.32 -18.66
N SER A 108 22.34 23.63 -19.78
CA SER A 108 23.43 22.99 -20.51
C SER A 108 24.40 24.10 -20.89
N THR A 109 25.51 24.22 -20.15
CA THR A 109 26.56 25.16 -20.48
C THR A 109 27.05 24.77 -21.87
N PRO A 110 26.83 25.58 -22.93
CA PRO A 110 27.45 25.30 -24.21
C PRO A 110 28.95 25.39 -23.94
N GLN A 111 29.68 24.29 -24.12
CA GLN A 111 31.12 24.37 -24.22
C GLN A 111 31.44 25.18 -25.46
N THR A 112 31.54 26.50 -25.29
CA THR A 112 32.20 27.38 -26.24
C THR A 112 33.64 26.89 -26.31
N LYS A 113 33.95 26.13 -27.37
CA LYS A 113 35.33 25.91 -27.80
C LYS A 113 35.87 27.29 -28.17
N GLU A 114 36.61 27.88 -27.25
CA GLU A 114 37.47 29.02 -27.53
C GLU A 114 38.61 28.50 -28.41
N ASP A 115 38.47 28.64 -29.73
CA ASP A 115 39.60 28.46 -30.64
C ASP A 115 40.61 29.58 -30.39
N PRO A 116 41.87 29.27 -30.03
CA PRO A 116 42.87 30.29 -29.77
C PRO A 116 43.29 30.94 -31.09
N ASN A 117 42.93 32.21 -31.20
CA ASN A 117 43.54 33.25 -32.03
C ASN A 117 44.91 32.87 -32.63
N HIS A 118 44.96 32.69 -33.96
CA HIS A 118 46.17 32.87 -34.75
C HIS A 118 46.00 34.04 -35.70
N GLY A 119 46.21 35.23 -35.15
CA GLY A 119 46.71 36.34 -35.93
C GLY A 119 48.15 36.04 -36.37
N LYS A 120 48.41 36.19 -37.67
CA LYS A 120 49.60 36.86 -38.19
C LYS A 120 49.46 37.14 -39.69
N SER A 121 49.56 38.44 -39.97
CA SER A 121 50.16 39.10 -41.15
C SER A 121 49.70 38.74 -42.55
#